data_AF-A0AAJ4UXV4-F1
#
_entry.id   AF-A0AAJ4UXV4-F1
#
_cell.length_a   1.000
_cell.length_b   1.000
_cell.length_c   1.000
_cell.angle_alpha   90.00
_cell.angle_beta   90.00
_cell.angle_gamma   90.00
#
_symmetry.space_group_name_H-M   'P 1'
#
loop_
_entity.id
_entity.type
_entity.pdbx_description
1 polymer ?
#
loop_
_entity_poly.entity_id
_entity_poly.type
_entity_poly.pdbx_seq_one_letter_code
_entity_poly.pdbx_strand_id
1 'polypeptide(L)'
;MRLIARFALDKLDNFEIIDVYDNKIERQSVDKKNPTVKSLMPKYPSAIWMERKIRDEFGIEFEGAFDNRPLVKHERFPKHIYPLRKDFNKKEIDFTVFTPYKYEEIEGDNVFVVPVGPIHAGIIEPGHFQFSQAGEEILHLEVRHYYKYRGIEKMVENKIPQEIKKIVERISGNESIAYQIAFMDILAQASESEIPNSLKQKYFTLLELERIIHHLTDLGFIPNDAGFGAALAFMSKLAEDARRVMAKITGHRFGFGAIKEEVEIDYQELTKFIDYLKKEVEFFEDWINVIASLWDRFNTTGALSRQKAVKYGVVGVAARASGIEIDVRNNLFYKNFGYKMQLGNKGEVSDRFRVRIKEVLNSIEMIKNFKTDKKEKLILNNFKDGEYMSFVESSIGELFMYMKIKEGIVDRFYVRDPSHINWQAFHTTIYKDIIADFPLINKSFDLSYAGNDL
;
A
#
# COMPACT_ATOMS: atom_id res chain seq x y z
N MET A 1 -5.61 -2.39 -20.00
CA MET A 1 -5.57 -3.57 -19.11
C MET A 1 -4.28 -3.49 -18.31
N ARG A 2 -4.40 -3.24 -17.02
CA ARG A 2 -3.31 -3.05 -16.05
C ARG A 2 -2.89 -4.40 -15.44
N LEU A 3 -1.61 -4.54 -15.13
CA LEU A 3 -1.06 -5.64 -14.32
C LEU A 3 -1.21 -5.27 -12.84
N ILE A 4 -1.90 -6.11 -12.07
CA ILE A 4 -2.17 -5.88 -10.64
C ILE A 4 -1.15 -6.59 -9.76
N ALA A 5 -0.80 -7.83 -10.12
CA ALA A 5 0.13 -8.66 -9.39
C ALA A 5 0.78 -9.68 -10.32
N ARG A 6 2.04 -10.03 -10.00
CA ARG A 6 2.81 -11.10 -10.61
C ARG A 6 3.58 -11.81 -9.50
N PHE A 7 3.34 -13.09 -9.31
CA PHE A 7 3.97 -13.86 -8.24
C PHE A 7 4.13 -15.33 -8.63
N ALA A 8 5.02 -16.03 -7.91
CA ALA A 8 5.32 -17.43 -8.17
C ALA A 8 4.74 -18.36 -7.10
N LEU A 9 4.46 -19.59 -7.51
CA LEU A 9 4.22 -20.76 -6.68
C LEU A 9 5.33 -21.78 -6.93
N ASP A 10 5.78 -22.43 -5.88
CA ASP A 10 6.65 -23.59 -5.96
C ASP A 10 5.81 -24.87 -5.85
N LYS A 11 5.58 -25.53 -7.00
CA LYS A 11 4.90 -26.84 -7.10
C LYS A 11 5.92 -27.96 -7.10
N LEU A 12 5.51 -29.21 -7.01
CA LEU A 12 6.43 -30.35 -6.96
C LEU A 12 7.40 -30.36 -8.17
N ASP A 13 6.84 -30.35 -9.39
CA ASP A 13 7.61 -30.58 -10.62
C ASP A 13 8.08 -29.29 -11.32
N ASN A 14 7.43 -28.15 -11.04
CA ASN A 14 7.63 -26.90 -11.76
C ASN A 14 7.41 -25.69 -10.83
N PHE A 15 7.88 -24.51 -11.24
CA PHE A 15 7.32 -23.25 -10.73
C PHE A 15 6.10 -22.86 -11.57
N GLU A 16 5.15 -22.17 -10.97
CA GLU A 16 4.05 -21.54 -11.69
C GLU A 16 4.07 -20.03 -11.43
N ILE A 17 4.14 -19.23 -12.49
CA ILE A 17 3.94 -17.78 -12.43
C ILE A 17 2.47 -17.48 -12.66
N ILE A 18 1.88 -16.66 -11.77
CA ILE A 18 0.52 -16.15 -11.89
C ILE A 18 0.58 -14.66 -12.14
N ASP A 19 -0.03 -14.23 -13.25
CA ASP A 19 -0.23 -12.84 -13.62
C ASP A 19 -1.69 -12.46 -13.44
N VAL A 20 -1.96 -11.48 -12.59
CA VAL A 20 -3.31 -10.97 -12.32
C VAL A 20 -3.48 -9.62 -13.01
N TYR A 21 -4.45 -9.54 -13.92
CA TYR A 21 -4.86 -8.32 -14.61
C TYR A 21 -6.28 -7.93 -14.17
N ASP A 22 -6.72 -6.72 -14.53
CA ASP A 22 -8.06 -6.21 -14.15
C ASP A 22 -9.22 -7.17 -14.49
N ASN A 23 -9.10 -7.99 -15.54
CA ASN A 23 -10.19 -8.82 -16.06
C ASN A 23 -9.79 -10.28 -16.38
N LYS A 24 -8.56 -10.69 -16.06
CA LYS A 24 -8.09 -12.05 -16.32
C LYS A 24 -6.91 -12.44 -15.44
N ILE A 25 -6.72 -13.74 -15.30
CA ILE A 25 -5.54 -14.34 -14.66
C ILE A 25 -4.87 -15.22 -15.72
N GLU A 26 -3.56 -15.04 -15.90
CA GLU A 26 -2.74 -15.88 -16.76
C GLU A 26 -1.77 -16.71 -15.90
N ARG A 27 -1.49 -17.94 -16.34
CA ARG A 27 -0.60 -18.86 -15.65
C ARG A 27 0.45 -19.40 -16.60
N GLN A 28 1.68 -19.47 -16.12
CA GLN A 28 2.80 -20.00 -16.87
C GLN A 28 3.56 -21.02 -16.04
N SER A 29 3.72 -22.23 -16.58
CA SER A 29 4.61 -23.25 -16.02
C SER A 29 6.07 -22.94 -16.38
N VAL A 30 6.97 -23.10 -15.42
CA VAL A 30 8.41 -22.84 -15.55
C VAL A 30 9.18 -24.03 -15.00
N ASP A 31 10.14 -24.53 -15.79
CA ASP A 31 10.98 -25.65 -15.38
C ASP A 31 11.88 -25.27 -14.19
N LYS A 32 12.04 -26.17 -13.22
CA LYS A 32 12.91 -25.94 -12.05
C LYS A 32 14.39 -26.06 -12.37
N LYS A 33 14.77 -26.83 -13.39
CA LYS A 33 16.19 -27.03 -13.74
C LYS A 33 16.76 -25.82 -14.45
N ASN A 34 15.97 -25.21 -15.33
CA ASN A 34 16.30 -23.94 -15.98
C ASN A 34 15.15 -22.92 -15.83
N PRO A 35 15.02 -22.29 -14.64
CA PRO A 35 13.88 -21.45 -14.33
C PRO A 35 13.99 -20.08 -14.99
N THR A 36 13.48 -19.97 -16.22
CA THR A 36 13.53 -18.73 -17.01
C THR A 36 12.18 -18.40 -17.62
N VAL A 37 11.81 -17.11 -17.59
CA VAL A 37 10.53 -16.57 -18.06
C VAL A 37 10.73 -15.25 -18.80
N LYS A 38 9.86 -14.89 -19.74
CA LYS A 38 9.89 -13.56 -20.35
C LYS A 38 9.41 -12.48 -19.39
N SER A 39 10.16 -11.38 -19.31
CA SER A 39 9.76 -10.21 -18.55
C SER A 39 8.53 -9.53 -19.14
N LEU A 40 7.60 -9.11 -18.28
CA LEU A 40 6.47 -8.25 -18.63
C LEU A 40 6.81 -6.75 -18.54
N MET A 41 7.96 -6.39 -17.95
CA MET A 41 8.42 -5.01 -17.78
C MET A 41 8.34 -4.16 -19.06
N PRO A 42 8.72 -4.66 -20.27
CA PRO A 42 8.66 -3.85 -21.49
C PRO A 42 7.26 -3.28 -21.79
N LYS A 43 6.21 -3.97 -21.33
CA LYS A 43 4.82 -3.55 -21.46
C LYS A 43 4.28 -2.92 -20.18
N TYR A 44 4.68 -3.44 -19.02
CA TYR A 44 4.20 -3.05 -17.70
C TYR A 44 5.39 -2.73 -16.78
N PRO A 45 5.87 -1.47 -16.73
CA PRO A 45 7.04 -1.11 -15.94
C PRO A 45 6.98 -1.57 -14.49
N SER A 46 5.79 -1.56 -13.88
CA SER A 46 5.57 -2.00 -12.50
C SER A 46 5.88 -3.48 -12.23
N ALA A 47 6.00 -4.31 -13.28
CA ALA A 47 6.39 -5.70 -13.17
C ALA A 47 7.83 -5.88 -12.64
N ILE A 48 8.71 -4.88 -12.81
CA ILE A 48 10.15 -5.05 -12.52
C ILE A 48 10.41 -5.40 -11.05
N TRP A 49 9.70 -4.78 -10.10
CA TRP A 49 9.86 -5.14 -8.68
C TRP A 49 9.26 -6.50 -8.34
N MET A 50 8.13 -6.87 -8.96
CA MET A 50 7.55 -8.21 -8.79
C MET A 50 8.49 -9.29 -9.32
N GLU A 51 9.09 -9.07 -10.49
CA GLU A 51 10.04 -9.98 -11.13
C GLU A 51 11.35 -10.10 -10.35
N ARG A 52 11.92 -8.98 -9.90
CA ARG A 52 13.11 -8.99 -9.04
C ARG A 52 12.84 -9.69 -7.71
N LYS A 53 11.65 -9.51 -7.10
CA LYS A 53 11.22 -10.25 -5.91
C LYS A 53 11.11 -11.75 -6.18
N ILE A 54 10.46 -12.15 -7.27
CA ILE A 54 10.35 -13.56 -7.65
C ILE A 54 11.75 -14.17 -7.86
N ARG A 55 12.66 -13.45 -8.52
CA ARG A 55 14.02 -13.92 -8.70
C ARG A 55 14.76 -14.07 -7.37
N ASP A 56 14.64 -13.09 -6.49
CA ASP A 56 15.28 -13.14 -5.18
C ASP A 56 14.71 -14.30 -4.34
N GLU A 57 13.40 -14.54 -4.38
CA GLU A 57 12.74 -15.51 -3.49
C GLU A 57 12.62 -16.93 -4.05
N PHE A 58 12.64 -17.08 -5.38
CA PHE A 58 12.47 -18.36 -6.08
C PHE A 58 13.62 -18.68 -7.06
N GLY A 59 14.51 -17.75 -7.38
CA GLY A 59 15.61 -17.98 -8.31
C GLY A 59 15.16 -18.18 -9.76
N ILE A 60 14.03 -17.57 -10.14
CA ILE A 60 13.51 -17.57 -11.51
C ILE A 60 14.04 -16.33 -12.22
N GLU A 61 14.72 -16.51 -13.35
CA GLU A 61 15.30 -15.43 -14.15
C GLU A 61 14.29 -14.88 -15.18
N PHE A 62 14.38 -13.57 -15.46
CA PHE A 62 13.47 -12.89 -16.38
C PHE A 62 14.19 -12.32 -17.61
N GLU A 63 13.95 -12.93 -18.77
CA GLU A 63 14.50 -12.49 -20.06
C GLU A 63 13.87 -11.16 -20.50
N GLY A 64 14.71 -10.19 -20.85
CA GLY A 64 14.27 -8.86 -21.29
C GLY A 64 14.00 -7.87 -20.15
N ALA A 65 14.23 -8.24 -18.90
CA ALA A 65 14.26 -7.30 -17.78
C ALA A 65 15.52 -6.40 -17.89
N PHE A 66 15.35 -5.09 -17.72
CA PHE A 66 16.47 -4.13 -17.78
C PHE A 66 17.29 -4.11 -16.49
N ASP A 67 16.65 -4.40 -15.35
CA ASP A 67 17.25 -4.36 -14.03
C ASP A 67 17.14 -5.71 -13.34
N ASN A 68 18.30 -6.34 -13.20
CA ASN A 68 18.50 -7.62 -12.55
C ASN A 68 19.32 -7.44 -11.26
N ARG A 69 19.21 -6.31 -10.57
CA ARG A 69 19.82 -6.14 -9.25
C ARG A 69 18.94 -6.77 -8.16
N PRO A 70 19.51 -7.30 -7.07
CA PRO A 70 18.72 -7.78 -5.93
C PRO A 70 17.73 -6.73 -5.45
N LEU A 71 16.52 -7.13 -5.10
CA LEU A 71 15.49 -6.26 -4.54
C LEU A 71 15.39 -6.47 -3.04
N VAL A 72 15.05 -7.68 -2.61
CA VAL A 72 14.89 -8.07 -1.20
C VAL A 72 16.23 -8.42 -0.56
N LYS A 73 17.11 -9.06 -1.33
CA LYS A 73 18.41 -9.54 -0.84
C LYS A 73 19.42 -8.39 -0.75
N HIS A 74 19.61 -7.85 0.46
CA HIS A 74 20.63 -6.83 0.75
C HIS A 74 22.06 -7.40 0.70
N GLU A 75 23.07 -6.55 0.89
CA GLU A 75 24.49 -6.74 0.52
C GLU A 75 25.17 -7.97 1.11
N ARG A 76 24.66 -8.48 2.23
CA ARG A 76 25.19 -9.67 2.93
C ARG A 76 24.27 -10.89 2.81
N PHE A 77 23.17 -10.79 2.10
CA PHE A 77 22.23 -11.88 1.91
C PHE A 77 22.75 -12.85 0.84
N PRO A 78 22.87 -14.16 1.13
CA PRO A 78 23.31 -15.16 0.16
C PRO A 78 22.44 -15.23 -1.10
N LYS A 79 23.04 -14.97 -2.26
CA LYS A 79 22.31 -14.93 -3.55
C LYS A 79 21.68 -16.26 -3.96
N HIS A 80 22.27 -17.38 -3.54
CA HIS A 80 21.84 -18.74 -3.87
C HIS A 80 20.75 -19.32 -2.94
N ILE A 81 20.31 -18.56 -1.93
CA ILE A 81 19.23 -18.97 -1.03
C ILE A 81 17.91 -18.40 -1.53
N TYR A 82 16.86 -19.21 -1.60
CA TYR A 82 15.56 -18.83 -2.14
C TYR A 82 14.46 -19.15 -1.11
N PRO A 83 14.12 -18.21 -0.20
CA PRO A 83 13.30 -18.50 0.98
C PRO A 83 11.88 -18.99 0.69
N LEU A 84 11.26 -18.59 -0.43
CA LEU A 84 9.91 -19.02 -0.81
C LEU A 84 9.86 -20.34 -1.58
N ARG A 85 10.99 -21.01 -1.79
CA ARG A 85 10.97 -22.42 -2.24
C ARG A 85 10.53 -23.34 -1.10
N LYS A 86 9.86 -24.44 -1.44
CA LYS A 86 9.31 -25.43 -0.50
C LYS A 86 10.39 -26.25 0.19
N ASP A 87 11.54 -26.43 -0.45
CA ASP A 87 12.71 -27.11 0.10
C ASP A 87 13.49 -26.25 1.11
N PHE A 88 13.23 -24.94 1.18
CA PHE A 88 13.85 -24.05 2.16
C PHE A 88 13.20 -24.20 3.55
N ASN A 89 13.98 -24.73 4.50
CA ASN A 89 13.55 -25.04 5.87
C ASN A 89 14.46 -24.44 6.96
N LYS A 90 15.37 -23.53 6.59
CA LYS A 90 16.31 -22.91 7.53
C LYS A 90 15.67 -21.72 8.27
N LYS A 91 15.99 -21.57 9.55
CA LYS A 91 15.59 -20.41 10.37
C LYS A 91 16.65 -19.29 10.37
N GLU A 92 17.89 -19.67 10.14
CA GLU A 92 19.05 -18.79 10.12
C GLU A 92 19.86 -19.06 8.85
N ILE A 93 20.53 -18.03 8.36
CA ILE A 93 21.38 -18.10 7.18
C ILE A 93 22.73 -17.46 7.50
N ASP A 94 23.79 -18.05 6.98
CA ASP A 94 25.12 -17.46 7.09
C ASP A 94 25.23 -16.28 6.15
N PHE A 95 25.63 -15.12 6.66
CA PHE A 95 25.84 -13.94 5.85
C PHE A 95 27.06 -14.09 4.93
N THR A 96 26.93 -13.63 3.69
CA THR A 96 28.07 -13.53 2.77
C THR A 96 28.92 -12.31 3.04
N VAL A 97 30.07 -12.26 2.36
CA VAL A 97 30.89 -11.04 2.25
C VAL A 97 30.02 -9.89 1.75
N PHE A 98 30.21 -8.71 2.35
CA PHE A 98 29.52 -7.50 1.96
C PHE A 98 29.85 -7.15 0.50
N THR A 99 28.83 -7.12 -0.34
CA THR A 99 28.94 -6.66 -1.73
C THR A 99 28.09 -5.41 -1.89
N PRO A 100 28.70 -4.22 -2.09
CA PRO A 100 27.96 -2.97 -2.19
C PRO A 100 26.86 -3.01 -3.25
N TYR A 101 25.69 -2.43 -2.94
CA TYR A 101 24.68 -2.17 -3.94
C TYR A 101 25.20 -1.14 -4.96
N LYS A 102 25.03 -1.44 -6.25
CA LYS A 102 25.41 -0.53 -7.34
C LYS A 102 24.22 0.35 -7.69
N TYR A 103 24.24 1.59 -7.23
CA TYR A 103 23.22 2.58 -7.55
C TYR A 103 23.32 3.05 -9.02
N GLU A 104 22.19 3.43 -9.59
CA GLU A 104 22.06 4.18 -10.82
C GLU A 104 22.30 5.66 -10.50
N GLU A 105 23.39 6.19 -11.03
CA GLU A 105 23.80 7.57 -10.81
C GLU A 105 23.97 8.24 -12.18
N ILE A 106 23.59 9.51 -12.27
CA ILE A 106 23.92 10.34 -13.43
C ILE A 106 25.31 10.93 -13.17
N GLU A 107 26.26 10.62 -14.07
CA GLU A 107 27.60 11.18 -14.04
C GLU A 107 27.67 12.44 -14.93
N GLY A 108 28.49 13.41 -14.54
CA GLY A 108 28.75 14.61 -15.34
C GLY A 108 29.45 15.71 -14.56
N ASP A 109 29.98 16.70 -15.28
CA ASP A 109 30.59 17.88 -14.66
C ASP A 109 29.53 18.64 -13.84
N ASN A 110 29.82 18.88 -12.56
CA ASN A 110 28.91 19.52 -11.59
C ASN A 110 27.64 18.74 -11.23
N VAL A 111 27.61 17.42 -11.49
CA VAL A 111 26.58 16.54 -10.93
C VAL A 111 27.06 16.00 -9.58
N PHE A 112 26.21 16.10 -8.57
CA PHE A 112 26.49 15.63 -7.22
C PHE A 112 25.53 14.50 -6.84
N VAL A 113 26.07 13.56 -6.08
CA VAL A 113 25.30 12.46 -5.51
C VAL A 113 25.01 12.77 -4.05
N VAL A 114 23.72 12.76 -3.68
CA VAL A 114 23.28 13.01 -2.31
C VAL A 114 22.55 11.77 -1.80
N PRO A 115 23.15 10.98 -0.88
CA PRO A 115 22.47 9.88 -0.23
C PRO A 115 21.63 10.36 0.96
N VAL A 116 20.39 9.89 1.07
CA VAL A 116 19.52 10.12 2.24
C VAL A 116 18.97 8.79 2.74
N GLY A 117 19.16 8.48 4.03
CA GLY A 117 18.74 7.20 4.61
C GLY A 117 19.82 6.09 4.49
N PRO A 118 19.54 4.85 4.92
CA PRO A 118 18.27 4.35 5.44
C PRO A 118 17.96 4.79 6.88
N ILE A 119 18.93 5.38 7.57
CA ILE A 119 18.75 6.02 8.87
C ILE A 119 18.60 7.52 8.63
N HIS A 120 17.47 8.08 9.04
CA HIS A 120 17.14 9.49 8.84
C HIS A 120 16.91 10.19 10.19
N ALA A 121 17.17 11.50 10.27
CA ALA A 121 17.01 12.26 11.50
C ALA A 121 15.53 12.50 11.89
N GLY A 122 14.62 12.47 10.90
CA GLY A 122 13.17 12.56 11.09
C GLY A 122 12.49 11.22 11.37
N ILE A 123 11.22 11.27 11.79
CA ILE A 123 10.40 10.08 12.09
C ILE A 123 9.81 9.52 10.78
N ILE A 124 10.60 8.70 10.08
CA ILE A 124 10.14 7.93 8.91
C ILE A 124 10.62 6.48 9.02
N GLU A 125 9.95 5.58 8.30
CA GLU A 125 10.40 4.20 8.17
C GLU A 125 11.67 4.11 7.29
N PRO A 126 12.51 3.07 7.45
CA PRO A 126 13.78 2.99 6.75
C PRO A 126 13.60 2.79 5.24
N GLY A 127 14.10 3.75 4.49
CA GLY A 127 14.30 3.70 3.05
C GLY A 127 15.48 4.60 2.69
N HIS A 128 16.17 4.27 1.61
CA HIS A 128 17.32 5.01 1.13
C HIS A 128 17.00 5.65 -0.22
N PHE A 129 17.35 6.91 -0.37
CA PHE A 129 17.07 7.76 -1.52
C PHE A 129 18.40 8.29 -2.05
N GLN A 130 18.80 7.81 -3.23
CA GLN A 130 20.03 8.20 -3.89
C GLN A 130 19.70 9.25 -4.97
N PHE A 131 20.00 10.51 -4.69
CA PHE A 131 19.76 11.60 -5.63
C PHE A 131 20.99 11.85 -6.50
N SER A 132 20.79 12.05 -7.80
CA SER A 132 21.75 12.73 -8.67
C SER A 132 21.20 14.12 -8.99
N GLN A 133 21.94 15.19 -8.67
CA GLN A 133 21.49 16.57 -8.82
C GLN A 133 22.52 17.45 -9.54
N ALA A 134 22.04 18.47 -10.27
CA ALA A 134 22.86 19.53 -10.82
C ALA A 134 22.41 20.88 -10.22
N GLY A 135 23.26 21.46 -9.37
CA GLY A 135 22.81 22.55 -8.50
C GLY A 135 21.75 22.04 -7.51
N GLU A 136 20.55 22.61 -7.57
CA GLU A 136 19.40 22.16 -6.75
C GLU A 136 18.45 21.21 -7.48
N GLU A 137 18.49 21.18 -8.82
CA GLU A 137 17.57 20.38 -9.63
C GLU A 137 17.92 18.90 -9.54
N ILE A 138 16.91 18.06 -9.24
CA ILE A 138 17.07 16.62 -9.24
C ILE A 138 17.00 16.08 -10.67
N LEU A 139 18.06 15.40 -11.10
CA LEU A 139 18.14 14.73 -12.40
C LEU A 139 17.67 13.28 -12.33
N HIS A 140 17.94 12.60 -11.22
CA HIS A 140 17.55 11.21 -10.98
C HIS A 140 17.39 10.93 -9.49
N LEU A 141 16.47 10.01 -9.18
CA LEU A 141 16.32 9.40 -7.87
C LEU A 141 16.21 7.90 -8.04
N GLU A 142 17.12 7.16 -7.40
CA GLU A 142 16.92 5.75 -7.13
C GLU A 142 16.47 5.57 -5.67
N VAL A 143 15.34 4.88 -5.47
CA VAL A 143 14.88 4.48 -4.13
C VAL A 143 15.27 3.04 -3.85
N ARG A 144 15.93 2.85 -2.72
CA ARG A 144 16.29 1.54 -2.17
C ARG A 144 15.44 1.26 -0.94
N HIS A 145 14.63 0.22 -1.03
CA HIS A 145 13.72 -0.24 0.01
C HIS A 145 14.13 -1.62 0.55
N TYR A 146 13.19 -2.37 1.12
CA TYR A 146 13.35 -3.72 1.66
C TYR A 146 14.17 -3.80 2.95
N TYR A 147 14.41 -2.67 3.62
CA TYR A 147 15.05 -2.65 4.94
C TYR A 147 14.12 -3.18 6.04
N LYS A 148 12.80 -3.19 5.80
CA LYS A 148 11.79 -3.81 6.69
C LYS A 148 11.30 -5.16 6.19
N TYR A 149 12.05 -5.85 5.32
CA TYR A 149 11.63 -7.18 4.87
C TYR A 149 11.55 -8.15 6.07
N ARG A 150 10.37 -8.75 6.25
CA ARG A 150 10.03 -9.59 7.41
C ARG A 150 9.80 -11.06 7.07
N GLY A 151 9.86 -11.42 5.79
CA GLY A 151 9.56 -12.78 5.32
C GLY A 151 8.13 -13.23 5.67
N ILE A 152 7.16 -12.31 5.64
CA ILE A 152 5.77 -12.58 6.07
C ILE A 152 5.15 -13.70 5.25
N GLU A 153 5.36 -13.68 3.93
CA GLU A 153 4.83 -14.70 3.03
C GLU A 153 5.33 -16.11 3.39
N LYS A 154 6.59 -16.25 3.82
CA LYS A 154 7.15 -17.52 4.30
C LYS A 154 6.67 -17.88 5.70
N MET A 155 6.55 -16.88 6.57
CA MET A 155 6.17 -17.04 7.98
C MET A 155 4.77 -17.64 8.15
N VAL A 156 3.87 -17.38 7.20
CA VAL A 156 2.49 -17.88 7.23
C VAL A 156 2.30 -19.23 6.55
N GLU A 157 3.28 -19.74 5.80
CA GLU A 157 3.20 -21.07 5.19
C GLU A 157 3.05 -22.17 6.26
N ASN A 158 2.33 -23.24 5.92
CA ASN A 158 2.09 -24.39 6.80
C ASN A 158 1.34 -24.07 8.10
N LYS A 159 0.62 -22.94 8.14
CA LYS A 159 -0.29 -22.59 9.23
C LYS A 159 -1.74 -22.78 8.79
N ILE A 160 -2.62 -23.02 9.75
CA ILE A 160 -4.06 -23.01 9.47
C ILE A 160 -4.47 -21.55 9.22
N PRO A 161 -5.37 -21.24 8.27
CA PRO A 161 -5.73 -19.85 7.96
C PRO A 161 -6.10 -19.02 9.19
N GLN A 162 -6.90 -19.53 10.15
CA GLN A 162 -7.24 -18.72 11.33
C GLN A 162 -6.04 -18.27 12.17
N GLU A 163 -4.94 -19.04 12.19
CA GLU A 163 -3.76 -18.75 13.01
C GLU A 163 -2.96 -17.56 12.50
N ILE A 164 -3.06 -17.25 11.20
CA ILE A 164 -2.26 -16.19 10.57
C ILE A 164 -2.87 -14.79 10.77
N LYS A 165 -4.09 -14.69 11.33
CA LYS A 165 -4.81 -13.43 11.55
C LYS A 165 -3.96 -12.35 12.23
N LYS A 166 -3.23 -12.72 13.29
CA LYS A 166 -2.37 -11.79 14.05
C LYS A 166 -1.18 -11.27 13.25
N ILE A 167 -0.72 -12.04 12.26
CA ILE A 167 0.35 -11.62 11.36
C ILE A 167 -0.23 -10.65 10.32
N VAL A 168 -1.37 -11.00 9.72
CA VAL A 168 -2.03 -10.20 8.69
C VAL A 168 -2.43 -8.81 9.20
N GLU A 169 -3.01 -8.72 10.39
CA GLU A 169 -3.39 -7.41 10.97
C GLU A 169 -2.19 -6.50 11.32
N ARG A 170 -0.96 -7.02 11.26
CA ARG A 170 0.29 -6.29 11.56
C ARG A 170 1.20 -6.14 10.36
N ILE A 171 0.71 -6.45 9.16
CA ILE A 171 1.47 -6.24 7.92
C ILE A 171 1.83 -4.75 7.80
N SER A 172 0.82 -3.89 7.87
CA SER A 172 1.01 -2.44 7.98
C SER A 172 0.21 -1.91 9.17
N GLY A 173 0.86 -1.11 10.03
CA GLY A 173 0.22 -0.52 11.19
C GLY A 173 -0.74 0.63 10.85
N ASN A 174 -0.57 1.21 9.67
CA ASN A 174 -1.50 2.19 9.13
C ASN A 174 -2.75 1.43 8.62
N GLU A 175 -2.65 0.65 7.54
CA GLU A 175 -3.80 0.05 6.83
C GLU A 175 -4.34 -1.27 7.43
N SER A 176 -4.22 -1.43 8.76
CA SER A 176 -4.52 -2.66 9.50
C SER A 176 -5.93 -3.20 9.24
N ILE A 177 -6.95 -2.34 9.25
CA ILE A 177 -8.34 -2.69 8.96
C ILE A 177 -8.47 -3.17 7.51
N ALA A 178 -7.85 -2.49 6.54
CA ALA A 178 -7.89 -2.92 5.15
C ALA A 178 -7.33 -4.33 4.95
N TYR A 179 -6.17 -4.63 5.56
CA TYR A 179 -5.58 -5.97 5.55
C TYR A 179 -6.50 -7.02 6.19
N GLN A 180 -7.11 -6.69 7.33
CA GLN A 180 -8.03 -7.59 8.01
C GLN A 180 -9.32 -7.86 7.21
N ILE A 181 -9.87 -6.86 6.51
CA ILE A 181 -11.04 -7.03 5.65
C ILE A 181 -10.71 -7.93 4.47
N ALA A 182 -9.59 -7.68 3.78
CA ALA A 182 -9.14 -8.52 2.66
C ALA A 182 -8.97 -9.98 3.08
N PHE A 183 -8.43 -10.18 4.29
CA PHE A 183 -8.28 -11.50 4.87
C PHE A 183 -9.60 -12.16 5.25
N MET A 184 -10.52 -11.43 5.90
CA MET A 184 -11.85 -11.95 6.25
C MET A 184 -12.65 -12.32 5.00
N ASP A 185 -12.54 -11.55 3.93
CA ASP A 185 -13.15 -11.86 2.64
C ASP A 185 -12.61 -13.17 2.07
N ILE A 186 -11.29 -13.39 2.11
CA ILE A 186 -10.68 -14.68 1.75
C ILE A 186 -11.19 -15.83 2.63
N LEU A 187 -11.29 -15.64 3.95
CA LEU A 187 -11.81 -16.69 4.84
C LEU A 187 -13.27 -17.04 4.52
N ALA A 188 -14.10 -16.03 4.24
CA ALA A 188 -15.49 -16.22 3.84
C ALA A 188 -15.60 -16.97 2.51
N GLN A 189 -14.79 -16.62 1.51
CA GLN A 189 -14.71 -17.36 0.24
C GLN A 189 -14.29 -18.82 0.46
N ALA A 190 -13.25 -19.05 1.27
CA ALA A 190 -12.73 -20.38 1.57
C ALA A 190 -13.73 -21.25 2.35
N SER A 191 -14.58 -20.64 3.16
CA SER A 191 -15.63 -21.34 3.91
C SER A 191 -16.97 -21.41 3.19
N GLU A 192 -17.04 -20.93 1.93
CA GLU A 192 -18.29 -20.83 1.15
C GLU A 192 -19.39 -20.06 1.90
N SER A 193 -18.98 -19.06 2.70
CA SER A 193 -19.87 -18.24 3.52
C SER A 193 -20.03 -16.85 2.93
N GLU A 194 -21.22 -16.26 3.07
CA GLU A 194 -21.45 -14.86 2.69
C GLU A 194 -21.37 -13.94 3.90
N ILE A 195 -20.58 -12.87 3.81
CA ILE A 195 -20.52 -11.83 4.83
C ILE A 195 -21.86 -11.04 4.81
N PRO A 196 -22.64 -11.03 5.92
CA PRO A 196 -23.91 -10.32 5.96
C PRO A 196 -23.75 -8.82 5.67
N ASN A 197 -24.73 -8.22 5.01
CA ASN A 197 -24.65 -6.79 4.63
C ASN A 197 -24.53 -5.86 5.84
N SER A 198 -25.11 -6.20 7.00
CA SER A 198 -24.92 -5.38 8.21
C SER A 198 -23.49 -5.50 8.77
N LEU A 199 -22.85 -6.64 8.60
CA LEU A 199 -21.46 -6.85 9.02
C LEU A 199 -20.50 -6.14 8.06
N LYS A 200 -20.75 -6.17 6.74
CA LYS A 200 -20.03 -5.35 5.75
C LYS A 200 -20.10 -3.86 6.09
N GLN A 201 -21.28 -3.34 6.43
CA GLN A 201 -21.45 -1.94 6.88
C GLN A 201 -20.56 -1.59 8.09
N LYS A 202 -20.46 -2.48 9.08
CA LYS A 202 -19.59 -2.29 10.24
C LYS A 202 -18.11 -2.35 9.88
N TYR A 203 -17.69 -3.31 9.04
CA TYR A 203 -16.31 -3.39 8.56
C TYR A 203 -15.91 -2.11 7.82
N PHE A 204 -16.77 -1.63 6.92
CA PHE A 204 -16.49 -0.44 6.15
C PHE A 204 -16.60 0.85 6.99
N THR A 205 -17.41 0.87 8.05
CA THR A 205 -17.38 1.95 9.04
C THR A 205 -15.98 2.07 9.68
N LEU A 206 -15.37 0.94 10.05
CA LEU A 206 -14.01 0.92 10.61
C LEU A 206 -12.96 1.27 9.55
N LEU A 207 -13.13 0.82 8.30
CA LEU A 207 -12.23 1.15 7.20
C LEU A 207 -12.25 2.65 6.87
N GLU A 208 -13.43 3.28 6.84
CA GLU A 208 -13.53 4.72 6.61
C GLU A 208 -13.01 5.52 7.82
N LEU A 209 -13.12 5.01 9.05
CA LEU A 209 -12.48 5.63 10.22
C LEU A 209 -10.94 5.55 10.14
N GLU A 210 -10.40 4.40 9.73
CA GLU A 210 -8.96 4.25 9.43
C GLU A 210 -8.52 5.23 8.34
N ARG A 211 -9.30 5.35 7.25
CA ARG A 211 -9.04 6.30 6.18
C ARG A 211 -8.99 7.74 6.65
N ILE A 212 -9.95 8.14 7.49
CA ILE A 212 -9.97 9.46 8.11
C ILE A 212 -8.68 9.68 8.93
N ILE A 213 -8.28 8.73 9.77
CA ILE A 213 -7.07 8.87 10.61
C ILE A 213 -5.82 9.14 9.76
N HIS A 214 -5.65 8.41 8.64
CA HIS A 214 -4.49 8.60 7.78
C HIS A 214 -4.56 9.89 6.99
N HIS A 215 -5.70 10.21 6.39
CA HIS A 215 -5.83 11.47 5.66
C HIS A 215 -5.65 12.69 6.56
N LEU A 216 -6.16 12.68 7.80
CA LEU A 216 -5.87 13.75 8.76
C LEU A 216 -4.36 13.86 9.03
N THR A 217 -3.69 12.72 9.23
CA THR A 217 -2.23 12.70 9.41
C THR A 217 -1.53 13.33 8.21
N ASP A 218 -1.90 12.95 6.98
CA ASP A 218 -1.33 13.51 5.75
C ASP A 218 -1.60 14.99 5.56
N LEU A 219 -2.84 15.42 5.81
CA LEU A 219 -3.25 16.82 5.72
C LEU A 219 -2.48 17.70 6.71
N GLY A 220 -1.98 17.15 7.81
CA GLY A 220 -1.07 17.85 8.73
C GLY A 220 0.37 17.89 8.25
N PHE A 221 0.91 16.76 7.80
CA PHE A 221 2.32 16.65 7.41
C PHE A 221 2.64 17.32 6.07
N ILE A 222 1.72 17.33 5.09
CA ILE A 222 1.96 17.95 3.79
C ILE A 222 2.28 19.46 3.93
N PRO A 223 1.48 20.29 4.63
CA PRO A 223 1.84 21.68 4.89
C PRO A 223 3.08 21.85 5.76
N ASN A 224 3.33 20.93 6.70
CA ASN A 224 4.54 20.98 7.54
C ASN A 224 5.82 20.83 6.72
N ASP A 225 5.82 19.98 5.71
CA ASP A 225 6.97 19.77 4.84
C ASP A 225 7.19 20.96 3.86
N ALA A 226 6.19 21.84 3.75
CA ALA A 226 6.32 23.18 3.17
C ALA A 226 6.61 24.28 4.22
N GLY A 227 6.90 23.92 5.48
CA GLY A 227 7.28 24.83 6.57
C GLY A 227 6.15 25.29 7.49
N PHE A 228 4.92 24.79 7.32
CA PHE A 228 3.76 25.25 8.09
C PHE A 228 3.35 24.29 9.23
N GLY A 229 4.16 24.24 10.29
CA GLY A 229 3.98 23.33 11.42
C GLY A 229 2.66 23.49 12.21
N ALA A 230 1.98 24.65 12.10
CA ALA A 230 0.69 24.87 12.75
C ALA A 230 -0.40 23.92 12.23
N ALA A 231 -0.38 23.60 10.92
CA ALA A 231 -1.28 22.62 10.34
C ALA A 231 -1.05 21.21 10.89
N LEU A 232 0.22 20.81 11.05
CA LEU A 232 0.56 19.53 11.65
C LEU A 232 0.05 19.41 13.07
N ALA A 233 0.23 20.44 13.90
CA ALA A 233 -0.28 20.43 15.28
C ALA A 233 -1.80 20.27 15.32
N PHE A 234 -2.53 21.04 14.49
CA PHE A 234 -3.99 20.99 14.40
C PHE A 234 -4.49 19.60 13.96
N MET A 235 -3.95 19.10 12.85
CA MET A 235 -4.36 17.81 12.29
C MET A 235 -3.92 16.61 13.13
N SER A 236 -2.77 16.68 13.80
CA SER A 236 -2.32 15.62 14.71
C SER A 236 -3.27 15.45 15.89
N LYS A 237 -3.82 16.55 16.41
CA LYS A 237 -4.85 16.51 17.46
C LYS A 237 -6.10 15.78 16.96
N LEU A 238 -6.60 16.12 15.76
CA LEU A 238 -7.80 15.49 15.20
C LEU A 238 -7.58 14.01 14.87
N ALA A 239 -6.42 13.66 14.30
CA ALA A 239 -6.03 12.29 14.05
C ALA A 239 -5.95 11.48 15.36
N GLU A 240 -5.45 12.09 16.43
CA GLU A 240 -5.41 11.44 17.74
C GLU A 240 -6.79 11.24 18.35
N ASP A 241 -7.68 12.23 18.26
CA ASP A 241 -9.07 12.06 18.70
C ASP A 241 -9.77 10.92 17.94
N ALA A 242 -9.56 10.82 16.63
CA ALA A 242 -10.06 9.73 15.81
C ALA A 242 -9.48 8.36 16.25
N ARG A 243 -8.19 8.28 16.57
CA ARG A 243 -7.57 7.05 17.13
C ARG A 243 -8.15 6.67 18.48
N ARG A 244 -8.53 7.64 19.32
CA ARG A 244 -9.21 7.36 20.60
C ARG A 244 -10.61 6.80 20.37
N VAL A 245 -11.34 7.29 19.37
CA VAL A 245 -12.62 6.70 18.95
C VAL A 245 -12.42 5.28 18.41
N MET A 246 -11.42 5.06 17.55
CA MET A 246 -11.06 3.71 17.08
C MET A 246 -10.76 2.77 18.25
N ALA A 247 -10.00 3.23 19.26
CA ALA A 247 -9.68 2.44 20.44
C ALA A 247 -10.90 2.14 21.31
N LYS A 248 -11.84 3.08 21.46
CA LYS A 248 -13.10 2.84 22.17
C LYS A 248 -13.95 1.77 21.49
N ILE A 249 -14.02 1.78 20.16
CA ILE A 249 -14.84 0.84 19.38
C ILE A 249 -14.18 -0.54 19.33
N THR A 250 -12.88 -0.60 19.10
CA THR A 250 -12.18 -1.86 18.76
C THR A 250 -11.31 -2.41 19.89
N GLY A 251 -11.05 -1.63 20.93
CA GLY A 251 -10.07 -1.93 21.96
C GLY A 251 -8.61 -1.62 21.57
N HIS A 252 -8.36 -1.08 20.38
CA HIS A 252 -6.99 -0.81 19.91
C HIS A 252 -6.89 0.46 19.05
N ARG A 253 -5.88 1.31 19.29
CA ARG A 253 -5.71 2.60 18.58
C ARG A 253 -5.49 2.44 17.06
N PHE A 254 -4.84 1.35 16.67
CA PHE A 254 -4.57 0.99 15.27
C PHE A 254 -5.53 -0.08 14.72
N GLY A 255 -6.63 -0.38 15.44
CA GLY A 255 -7.63 -1.34 14.96
C GLY A 255 -7.17 -2.79 14.86
N PHE A 256 -6.07 -3.21 15.51
CA PHE A 256 -5.66 -4.62 15.54
C PHE A 256 -6.77 -5.48 16.16
N GLY A 257 -7.12 -6.57 15.48
CA GLY A 257 -8.17 -7.48 15.89
C GLY A 257 -9.59 -6.94 15.75
N ALA A 258 -9.80 -5.81 15.07
CA ALA A 258 -11.11 -5.17 14.96
C ALA A 258 -12.09 -5.92 14.05
N ILE A 259 -11.61 -6.59 13.01
CA ILE A 259 -12.46 -7.34 12.08
C ILE A 259 -12.61 -8.77 12.60
N LYS A 260 -13.85 -9.11 12.92
CA LYS A 260 -14.26 -10.40 13.49
C LYS A 260 -15.58 -10.83 12.89
N GLU A 261 -15.91 -12.10 13.06
CA GLU A 261 -17.16 -12.73 12.63
C GLU A 261 -18.40 -12.06 13.24
N GLU A 262 -18.22 -11.34 14.34
CA GLU A 262 -19.23 -10.51 14.97
C GLU A 262 -18.57 -9.20 15.44
N VAL A 263 -19.18 -8.07 15.10
CA VAL A 263 -18.71 -6.74 15.46
C VAL A 263 -19.90 -5.93 15.99
N GLU A 264 -19.67 -5.17 17.05
CA GLU A 264 -20.61 -4.19 17.57
C GLU A 264 -19.96 -2.80 17.50
N ILE A 265 -20.74 -1.80 17.09
CA ILE A 265 -20.30 -0.42 17.01
C ILE A 265 -21.36 0.45 17.69
N ASP A 266 -20.96 1.24 18.67
CA ASP A 266 -21.80 2.32 19.18
C ASP A 266 -21.74 3.51 18.22
N TYR A 267 -22.75 3.60 17.35
CA TYR A 267 -22.86 4.69 16.39
C TYR A 267 -23.21 6.03 17.02
N GLN A 268 -23.69 6.09 18.26
CA GLN A 268 -24.11 7.36 18.86
C GLN A 268 -22.90 8.25 19.16
N GLU A 269 -21.88 7.71 19.82
CA GLU A 269 -20.62 8.44 20.04
C GLU A 269 -19.89 8.72 18.73
N LEU A 270 -19.85 7.74 17.83
CA LEU A 270 -19.19 7.89 16.53
C LEU A 270 -19.82 9.01 15.69
N THR A 271 -21.16 9.09 15.65
CA THR A 271 -21.87 10.13 14.89
C THR A 271 -21.57 11.53 15.44
N LYS A 272 -21.57 11.68 16.77
CA LYS A 272 -21.20 12.96 17.41
C LYS A 272 -19.77 13.36 17.07
N PHE A 273 -18.85 12.40 17.08
CA PHE A 273 -17.45 12.67 16.74
C PHE A 273 -17.27 13.08 15.28
N ILE A 274 -17.87 12.36 14.33
CA ILE A 274 -17.73 12.72 12.90
C ILE A 274 -18.44 14.02 12.54
N ASP A 275 -19.50 14.42 13.26
CA ASP A 275 -20.12 15.75 13.13
C ASP A 275 -19.20 16.86 13.61
N TYR A 276 -18.52 16.65 14.73
CA TYR A 276 -17.47 17.56 15.22
C TYR A 276 -16.33 17.64 14.20
N LEU A 277 -15.79 16.49 13.80
CA LEU A 277 -14.66 16.40 12.87
C LEU A 277 -14.95 17.08 11.54
N LYS A 278 -16.16 16.94 11.00
CA LYS A 278 -16.57 17.60 9.77
C LYS A 278 -16.35 19.11 9.84
N LYS A 279 -16.81 19.76 10.91
CA LYS A 279 -16.68 21.21 11.10
C LYS A 279 -15.22 21.64 11.20
N GLU A 280 -14.41 20.85 11.90
CA GLU A 280 -12.97 21.13 12.04
C GLU A 280 -12.20 20.97 10.72
N VAL A 281 -12.58 20.00 9.89
CA VAL A 281 -11.99 19.78 8.57
C VAL A 281 -12.41 20.89 7.60
N GLU A 282 -13.68 21.32 7.63
CA GLU A 282 -14.16 22.46 6.84
C GLU A 282 -13.44 23.76 7.25
N PHE A 283 -13.30 24.02 8.55
CA PHE A 283 -12.50 25.14 9.05
C PHE A 283 -11.04 25.05 8.60
N PHE A 284 -10.42 23.87 8.66
CA PHE A 284 -9.05 23.68 8.21
C PHE A 284 -8.89 23.93 6.72
N GLU A 285 -9.83 23.45 5.89
CA GLU A 285 -9.82 23.69 4.45
C GLU A 285 -9.84 25.21 4.17
N ASP A 286 -10.76 25.95 4.80
CA ASP A 286 -10.84 27.42 4.67
C ASP A 286 -9.53 28.09 5.11
N TRP A 287 -8.95 27.65 6.23
CA TRP A 287 -7.71 28.20 6.77
C TRP A 287 -6.51 27.95 5.86
N ILE A 288 -6.33 26.74 5.34
CA ILE A 288 -5.20 26.41 4.46
C ILE A 288 -5.34 27.08 3.10
N ASN A 289 -6.56 27.26 2.60
CA ASN A 289 -6.81 27.89 1.30
C ASN A 289 -6.31 29.34 1.21
N VAL A 290 -6.27 30.07 2.34
CA VAL A 290 -5.83 31.48 2.34
C VAL A 290 -4.31 31.65 2.48
N ILE A 291 -3.54 30.57 2.68
CA ILE A 291 -2.08 30.62 2.86
C ILE A 291 -1.39 30.49 1.50
N ALA A 292 -1.19 31.61 0.81
CA ALA A 292 -0.64 31.64 -0.55
C ALA A 292 0.73 30.94 -0.67
N SER A 293 1.62 31.08 0.32
CA SER A 293 2.96 30.47 0.30
C SER A 293 2.94 28.94 0.32
N LEU A 294 1.89 28.32 0.86
CA LEU A 294 1.72 26.86 0.78
C LEU A 294 1.32 26.44 -0.63
N TRP A 295 0.37 27.15 -1.24
CA TRP A 295 -0.09 26.83 -2.59
C TRP A 295 0.98 27.05 -3.65
N ASP A 296 1.90 28.00 -3.43
CA ASP A 296 3.07 28.18 -4.28
C ASP A 296 3.95 26.91 -4.33
N ARG A 297 4.12 26.24 -3.17
CA ARG A 297 4.84 24.96 -3.06
C ARG A 297 4.01 23.74 -3.46
N PHE A 298 2.69 23.77 -3.31
CA PHE A 298 1.84 22.62 -3.64
C PHE A 298 1.55 22.52 -5.13
N ASN A 299 1.43 23.66 -5.79
CA ASN A 299 1.24 23.70 -7.23
C ASN A 299 2.58 23.44 -7.91
N THR A 300 2.55 22.82 -9.09
CA THR A 300 3.71 22.52 -9.95
C THR A 300 4.72 21.48 -9.44
N THR A 301 4.75 21.19 -8.14
CA THR A 301 5.70 20.24 -7.53
C THR A 301 5.17 18.79 -7.56
N GLY A 302 6.05 17.82 -7.84
CA GLY A 302 5.74 16.40 -7.70
C GLY A 302 4.63 15.89 -8.63
N ALA A 303 4.59 16.40 -9.86
CA ALA A 303 3.52 16.14 -10.82
C ALA A 303 3.59 14.71 -11.40
N LEU A 304 2.50 13.96 -11.26
CA LEU A 304 2.31 12.67 -11.90
C LEU A 304 1.29 12.79 -13.04
N SER A 305 1.77 12.87 -14.28
CA SER A 305 0.88 12.92 -15.44
C SER A 305 0.00 11.66 -15.54
N ARG A 306 -1.23 11.81 -16.02
CA ARG A 306 -2.14 10.68 -16.33
C ARG A 306 -1.46 9.59 -17.16
N GLN A 307 -0.68 9.97 -18.18
CA GLN A 307 0.00 9.01 -19.06
C GLN A 307 1.00 8.13 -18.30
N LYS A 308 1.85 8.74 -17.46
CA LYS A 308 2.78 8.00 -16.59
C LYS A 308 2.01 7.14 -15.58
N ALA A 309 0.97 7.67 -14.93
CA ALA A 309 0.17 6.93 -13.97
C ALA A 309 -0.49 5.69 -14.59
N VAL A 310 -1.07 5.80 -15.80
CA VAL A 310 -1.63 4.65 -16.55
C VAL A 310 -0.54 3.65 -16.91
N LYS A 311 0.63 4.13 -17.37
CA LYS A 311 1.74 3.26 -17.79
C LYS A 311 2.25 2.40 -16.63
N TYR A 312 2.38 2.96 -15.42
CA TYR A 312 2.81 2.23 -14.23
C TYR A 312 1.68 1.46 -13.54
N GLY A 313 0.41 1.72 -13.89
CA GLY A 313 -0.73 1.08 -13.25
C GLY A 313 -1.01 1.60 -11.83
N VAL A 314 -0.68 2.88 -11.58
CA VAL A 314 -0.83 3.55 -10.27
C VAL A 314 -2.25 3.42 -9.74
N VAL A 315 -2.38 3.33 -8.41
CA VAL A 315 -3.66 3.15 -7.71
C VAL A 315 -3.91 4.22 -6.66
N GLY A 316 -5.16 4.30 -6.20
CA GLY A 316 -5.53 5.08 -5.03
C GLY A 316 -5.47 6.58 -5.24
N VAL A 317 -5.09 7.31 -4.18
CA VAL A 317 -5.04 8.77 -4.18
C VAL A 317 -4.14 9.30 -5.30
N ALA A 318 -2.99 8.68 -5.54
CA ALA A 318 -2.07 9.09 -6.60
C ALA A 318 -2.67 8.96 -8.00
N ALA A 319 -3.41 7.87 -8.26
CA ALA A 319 -4.10 7.67 -9.53
C ALA A 319 -5.24 8.67 -9.73
N ARG A 320 -6.08 8.83 -8.70
CA ARG A 320 -7.22 9.74 -8.70
C ARG A 320 -6.80 11.21 -8.82
N ALA A 321 -5.72 11.62 -8.15
CA ALA A 321 -5.14 12.95 -8.31
C ALA A 321 -4.64 13.22 -9.74
N SER A 322 -4.23 12.17 -10.46
CA SER A 322 -3.85 12.21 -11.88
C SER A 322 -5.06 12.06 -12.84
N GLY A 323 -6.28 12.16 -12.29
CA GLY A 323 -7.55 12.07 -13.02
C GLY A 323 -8.00 10.65 -13.38
N ILE A 324 -7.32 9.59 -12.92
CA ILE A 324 -7.68 8.21 -13.26
C ILE A 324 -8.85 7.75 -12.38
N GLU A 325 -9.92 7.30 -13.02
CA GLU A 325 -11.13 6.82 -12.37
C GLU A 325 -10.99 5.36 -11.89
N ILE A 326 -10.13 5.14 -10.89
CA ILE A 326 -9.90 3.83 -10.28
C ILE A 326 -10.06 3.86 -8.77
N ASP A 327 -10.93 2.99 -8.26
CA ASP A 327 -11.20 2.78 -6.84
C ASP A 327 -12.02 1.50 -6.66
N VAL A 328 -11.61 0.58 -5.77
CA VAL A 328 -12.35 -0.67 -5.51
C VAL A 328 -13.76 -0.40 -4.97
N ARG A 329 -13.96 0.75 -4.32
CA ARG A 329 -15.25 1.20 -3.77
C ARG A 329 -16.22 1.68 -4.84
N ASN A 330 -15.83 1.77 -6.11
CA ASN A 330 -16.73 2.18 -7.20
C ASN A 330 -17.73 1.07 -7.61
N ASN A 331 -18.48 0.54 -6.65
CA ASN A 331 -19.47 -0.51 -6.83
C ASN A 331 -20.83 -0.10 -6.23
N LEU A 332 -21.88 -0.87 -6.51
CA LEU A 332 -23.25 -0.53 -6.12
C LEU A 332 -23.43 -0.45 -4.59
N PHE A 333 -22.76 -1.32 -3.83
CA PHE A 333 -22.86 -1.32 -2.38
C PHE A 333 -22.42 0.04 -1.81
N TYR A 334 -21.21 0.47 -2.12
CA TYR A 334 -20.66 1.74 -1.64
C TYR A 334 -21.45 2.96 -2.16
N LYS A 335 -21.89 2.94 -3.42
CA LYS A 335 -22.72 4.01 -4.01
C LYS A 335 -24.05 4.19 -3.26
N ASN A 336 -24.68 3.10 -2.83
CA ASN A 336 -25.90 3.15 -2.04
C ASN A 336 -25.69 3.80 -0.65
N PHE A 337 -24.46 3.85 -0.17
CA PHE A 337 -24.08 4.52 1.08
C PHE A 337 -23.39 5.87 0.86
N GLY A 338 -23.49 6.45 -0.34
CA GLY A 338 -23.05 7.82 -0.61
C GLY A 338 -21.60 7.97 -1.09
N TYR A 339 -20.93 6.88 -1.47
CA TYR A 339 -19.60 6.97 -2.07
C TYR A 339 -19.59 7.86 -3.32
N LYS A 340 -18.65 8.80 -3.36
CA LYS A 340 -18.41 9.71 -4.48
C LYS A 340 -16.91 9.72 -4.78
N MET A 341 -16.56 9.34 -6.01
CA MET A 341 -15.17 9.36 -6.45
C MET A 341 -14.63 10.80 -6.50
N GLN A 342 -13.43 11.00 -5.96
CA GLN A 342 -12.74 12.29 -5.94
C GLN A 342 -11.59 12.26 -6.94
N LEU A 343 -11.51 13.26 -7.82
CA LEU A 343 -10.48 13.35 -8.86
C LEU A 343 -9.70 14.65 -8.75
N GLY A 344 -8.43 14.58 -9.13
CA GLY A 344 -7.59 15.73 -9.47
C GLY A 344 -7.37 15.81 -10.98
N ASN A 345 -6.48 16.70 -11.41
CA ASN A 345 -6.22 16.91 -12.83
C ASN A 345 -4.74 16.68 -13.18
N LYS A 346 -3.81 17.34 -12.49
CA LYS A 346 -2.40 17.38 -12.89
C LYS A 346 -1.54 16.36 -12.15
N GLY A 347 -2.07 15.75 -11.10
CA GLY A 347 -1.33 14.85 -10.24
C GLY A 347 -0.23 15.57 -9.46
N GLU A 348 -0.39 16.85 -9.17
CA GLU A 348 0.53 17.64 -8.33
C GLU A 348 0.28 17.36 -6.84
N VAL A 349 1.16 17.88 -5.96
CA VAL A 349 0.92 17.86 -4.51
C VAL A 349 -0.45 18.48 -4.18
N SER A 350 -0.81 19.58 -4.85
CA SER A 350 -2.10 20.28 -4.71
C SER A 350 -3.31 19.39 -4.99
N ASP A 351 -3.27 18.56 -6.04
CA ASP A 351 -4.34 17.62 -6.38
C ASP A 351 -4.46 16.51 -5.32
N ARG A 352 -3.32 15.92 -4.91
CA ARG A 352 -3.29 14.87 -3.88
C ARG A 352 -3.77 15.37 -2.52
N PHE A 353 -3.49 16.63 -2.20
CA PHE A 353 -3.98 17.29 -0.98
C PHE A 353 -5.51 17.48 -1.03
N ARG A 354 -6.03 18.06 -2.12
CA ARG A 354 -7.48 18.27 -2.29
C ARG A 354 -8.29 16.98 -2.33
N VAL A 355 -7.76 15.93 -2.99
CA VAL A 355 -8.41 14.61 -3.00
C VAL A 355 -8.60 14.10 -1.57
N ARG A 356 -7.58 14.19 -0.71
CA ARG A 356 -7.67 13.74 0.69
C ARG A 356 -8.70 14.52 1.50
N ILE A 357 -8.78 15.85 1.37
CA ILE A 357 -9.83 16.63 2.05
C ILE A 357 -11.22 16.11 1.65
N LYS A 358 -11.45 15.96 0.34
CA LYS A 358 -12.75 15.48 -0.16
C LYS A 358 -13.04 14.04 0.25
N GLU A 359 -12.03 13.18 0.31
CA GLU A 359 -12.20 11.80 0.80
C GLU A 359 -12.52 11.75 2.29
N VAL A 360 -11.94 12.62 3.13
CA VAL A 360 -12.35 12.74 4.55
C VAL A 360 -13.83 13.11 4.66
N LEU A 361 -14.28 14.12 3.91
CA LEU A 361 -15.67 14.55 3.94
C LEU A 361 -16.63 13.47 3.42
N ASN A 362 -16.25 12.72 2.36
CA ASN A 362 -17.06 11.62 1.86
C ASN A 362 -17.06 10.40 2.81
N SER A 363 -15.93 10.13 3.48
CA SER A 363 -15.84 9.09 4.52
C SER A 363 -16.78 9.40 5.68
N ILE A 364 -16.88 10.66 6.10
CA ILE A 364 -17.83 11.11 7.14
C ILE A 364 -19.28 10.87 6.69
N GLU A 365 -19.62 11.20 5.44
CA GLU A 365 -20.96 10.93 4.87
C GLU A 365 -21.25 9.42 4.87
N MET A 366 -20.31 8.61 4.42
CA MET A 366 -20.46 7.16 4.35
C MET A 366 -20.60 6.51 5.72
N ILE A 367 -19.81 6.90 6.73
CA ILE A 367 -19.93 6.37 8.10
C ILE A 367 -21.34 6.61 8.66
N LYS A 368 -21.95 7.77 8.38
CA LYS A 368 -23.34 8.05 8.80
C LYS A 368 -24.33 7.09 8.12
N ASN A 369 -24.11 6.83 6.83
CA ASN A 369 -25.01 5.99 6.03
C ASN A 369 -24.84 4.49 6.35
N PHE A 370 -23.65 4.04 6.74
CA PHE A 370 -23.39 2.65 7.14
C PHE A 370 -24.01 2.26 8.49
N LYS A 371 -24.62 3.21 9.22
CA LYS A 371 -25.24 2.94 10.51
C LYS A 371 -26.24 1.78 10.41
N THR A 372 -26.05 0.77 11.26
CA THR A 372 -26.95 -0.38 11.36
C THR A 372 -27.00 -0.93 12.78
N ASP A 373 -28.22 -1.20 13.27
CA ASP A 373 -28.45 -1.80 14.59
C ASP A 373 -28.58 -3.33 14.51
N LYS A 374 -28.48 -3.91 13.31
CA LYS A 374 -28.58 -5.36 13.11
C LYS A 374 -27.37 -6.07 13.75
N LYS A 375 -27.67 -7.11 14.53
CA LYS A 375 -26.68 -8.02 15.10
C LYS A 375 -26.70 -9.31 14.31
N GLU A 376 -25.81 -9.40 13.32
CA GLU A 376 -25.60 -10.59 12.52
C GLU A 376 -24.17 -11.10 12.76
N LYS A 377 -24.04 -12.43 12.74
CA LYS A 377 -22.77 -13.13 12.91
C LYS A 377 -22.46 -13.90 11.64
N LEU A 378 -21.24 -13.76 11.15
CA LEU A 378 -20.69 -14.62 10.10
C LEU A 378 -20.37 -15.99 10.70
N ILE A 379 -20.81 -17.05 10.03
CA ILE A 379 -20.45 -18.42 10.39
C ILE A 379 -19.45 -18.90 9.35
N LEU A 380 -18.20 -19.08 9.77
CA LEU A 380 -17.16 -19.69 8.95
C LEU A 380 -17.25 -21.21 9.09
N ASN A 381 -17.55 -21.89 7.98
CA ASN A 381 -17.47 -23.34 7.87
C ASN A 381 -16.00 -23.81 7.72
N ASN A 382 -15.81 -25.11 7.51
CA ASN A 382 -14.51 -25.67 7.17
C ASN A 382 -13.96 -25.04 5.88
N PHE A 383 -12.71 -24.60 5.92
CA PHE A 383 -12.05 -24.05 4.75
C PHE A 383 -11.78 -25.12 3.71
N LYS A 384 -12.19 -24.85 2.47
CA LYS A 384 -11.92 -25.68 1.31
C LYS A 384 -10.51 -25.42 0.78
N ASP A 385 -9.91 -26.45 0.20
CA ASP A 385 -8.71 -26.29 -0.59
C ASP A 385 -9.04 -25.50 -1.85
N GLY A 386 -8.16 -24.58 -2.22
CA GLY A 386 -8.42 -23.66 -3.31
C GLY A 386 -7.51 -22.46 -3.32
N GLU A 387 -7.78 -21.55 -4.24
CA GLU A 387 -7.09 -20.28 -4.40
C GLU A 387 -8.09 -19.15 -4.28
N TYR A 388 -7.81 -18.20 -3.39
CA TYR A 388 -8.72 -17.14 -2.99
C TYR A 388 -8.02 -15.79 -3.13
N MET A 389 -8.77 -14.78 -3.54
CA MET A 389 -8.26 -13.44 -3.78
C MET A 389 -9.21 -12.39 -3.21
N SER A 390 -8.67 -11.30 -2.70
CA SER A 390 -9.48 -10.17 -2.24
C SER A 390 -8.84 -8.83 -2.62
N PHE A 391 -9.72 -7.85 -2.83
CA PHE A 391 -9.38 -6.47 -3.13
C PHE A 391 -10.05 -5.54 -2.13
N VAL A 392 -9.29 -4.62 -1.54
CA VAL A 392 -9.82 -3.59 -0.63
C VAL A 392 -9.16 -2.26 -0.94
N GLU A 393 -9.93 -1.18 -1.04
CA GLU A 393 -9.35 0.17 -1.17
C GLU A 393 -8.90 0.65 0.23
N SER A 394 -7.60 0.59 0.53
CA SER A 394 -7.04 1.23 1.72
C SER A 394 -7.02 2.76 1.57
N SER A 395 -6.57 3.49 2.59
CA SER A 395 -6.35 4.95 2.49
C SER A 395 -5.34 5.35 1.43
N ILE A 396 -4.37 4.47 1.12
CA ILE A 396 -3.34 4.72 0.10
C ILE A 396 -3.90 4.33 -1.28
N GLY A 397 -4.56 3.17 -1.39
CA GLY A 397 -5.14 2.68 -2.64
C GLY A 397 -5.59 1.23 -2.61
N GLU A 398 -5.87 0.66 -3.78
CA GLU A 398 -6.22 -0.75 -3.96
C GLU A 398 -5.15 -1.66 -3.35
N LEU A 399 -5.49 -2.47 -2.34
CA LEU A 399 -4.75 -3.60 -1.78
C LEU A 399 -5.18 -4.89 -2.48
N PHE A 400 -4.24 -5.78 -2.80
CA PHE A 400 -4.53 -7.12 -3.32
C PHE A 400 -3.93 -8.18 -2.41
N MET A 401 -4.74 -9.17 -2.06
CA MET A 401 -4.33 -10.32 -1.25
C MET A 401 -4.71 -11.62 -1.96
N TYR A 402 -3.82 -12.59 -1.90
CA TYR A 402 -3.98 -13.92 -2.44
C TYR A 402 -3.60 -14.96 -1.40
N MET A 403 -4.41 -16.01 -1.26
CA MET A 403 -4.12 -17.15 -0.41
C MET A 403 -4.50 -18.45 -1.12
N LYS A 404 -3.58 -19.40 -1.14
CA LYS A 404 -3.82 -20.77 -1.54
C LYS A 404 -3.87 -21.66 -0.32
N ILE A 405 -4.94 -22.42 -0.19
CA ILE A 405 -5.14 -23.44 0.84
C ILE A 405 -4.98 -24.80 0.18
N LYS A 406 -4.17 -25.67 0.79
CA LYS A 406 -4.01 -27.06 0.39
C LYS A 406 -3.92 -27.91 1.66
N GLU A 407 -4.68 -28.98 1.72
CA GLU A 407 -4.76 -29.86 2.89
C GLU A 407 -5.08 -29.08 4.19
N GLY A 408 -5.93 -28.05 4.07
CA GLY A 408 -6.37 -27.22 5.21
C GLY A 408 -5.32 -26.24 5.76
N ILE A 409 -4.12 -26.18 5.17
CA ILE A 409 -3.06 -25.23 5.54
C ILE A 409 -2.80 -24.21 4.44
N VAL A 410 -2.23 -23.06 4.81
CA VAL A 410 -1.76 -22.05 3.88
C VAL A 410 -0.56 -22.59 3.10
N ASP A 411 -0.79 -22.93 1.83
CA ASP A 411 0.25 -23.35 0.88
C ASP A 411 0.98 -22.14 0.30
N ARG A 412 0.28 -21.06 -0.01
CA ARG A 412 0.91 -19.84 -0.53
C ARG A 412 0.13 -18.62 -0.07
N PHE A 413 0.84 -17.60 0.36
CA PHE A 413 0.26 -16.30 0.69
C PHE A 413 1.02 -15.21 -0.05
N TYR A 414 0.32 -14.40 -0.83
CA TYR A 414 0.91 -13.26 -1.52
C TYR A 414 0.06 -12.03 -1.26
N VAL A 415 0.72 -10.91 -1.07
CA VAL A 415 0.05 -9.65 -0.84
C VAL A 415 0.82 -8.54 -1.52
N ARG A 416 0.07 -7.62 -2.12
CA ARG A 416 0.61 -6.49 -2.87
C ARG A 416 -0.04 -5.26 -2.26
N ASP A 417 0.73 -4.47 -1.54
CA ASP A 417 0.29 -3.18 -1.02
C ASP A 417 0.19 -2.16 -2.17
N PRO A 418 -0.74 -1.18 -2.14
CA PRO A 418 -0.77 -0.11 -3.13
C PRO A 418 0.59 0.62 -3.29
N SER A 419 1.37 0.75 -2.22
CA SER A 419 2.69 1.37 -2.25
C SER A 419 3.69 0.65 -3.14
N HIS A 420 3.57 -0.66 -3.32
CA HIS A 420 4.47 -1.43 -4.19
C HIS A 420 4.42 -0.98 -5.65
N ILE A 421 3.25 -0.53 -6.13
CA ILE A 421 3.10 0.05 -7.47
C ILE A 421 3.44 1.53 -7.45
N ASN A 422 2.93 2.26 -6.45
CA ASN A 422 3.01 3.71 -6.43
C ASN A 422 4.45 4.22 -6.25
N TRP A 423 5.31 3.51 -5.50
CA TRP A 423 6.73 3.86 -5.35
C TRP A 423 7.49 3.82 -6.69
N GLN A 424 7.13 2.91 -7.59
CA GLN A 424 7.77 2.81 -8.89
C GLN A 424 7.42 4.00 -9.80
N ALA A 425 6.19 4.51 -9.68
CA ALA A 425 5.77 5.72 -10.39
C ALA A 425 6.34 6.99 -9.76
N PHE A 426 6.53 7.01 -8.44
CA PHE A 426 7.08 8.13 -7.68
C PHE A 426 8.45 8.61 -8.21
N HIS A 427 9.32 7.69 -8.65
CA HIS A 427 10.60 8.06 -9.28
C HIS A 427 10.45 9.02 -10.47
N THR A 428 9.30 9.00 -11.14
CA THR A 428 9.05 9.79 -12.34
C THR A 428 8.51 11.19 -12.06
N THR A 429 8.23 11.52 -10.80
CA THR A 429 7.52 12.75 -10.40
C THR A 429 8.45 13.81 -9.86
N ILE A 430 9.69 13.46 -9.55
CA ILE A 430 10.69 14.32 -8.88
C ILE A 430 11.68 14.99 -9.85
N TYR A 431 11.65 14.60 -11.14
CA TYR A 431 12.58 15.14 -12.14
C TYR A 431 12.38 16.66 -12.31
N LYS A 432 13.46 17.43 -12.17
CA LYS A 432 13.53 18.90 -12.16
C LYS A 432 12.88 19.60 -10.97
N ASP A 433 12.29 18.88 -10.02
CA ASP A 433 12.02 19.47 -8.72
C ASP A 433 13.35 19.70 -7.98
N ILE A 434 13.35 20.61 -7.02
CA ILE A 434 14.52 20.85 -6.18
C ILE A 434 14.59 19.85 -5.02
N ILE A 435 15.79 19.55 -4.53
CA ILE A 435 15.96 18.60 -3.41
C ILE A 435 15.16 18.99 -2.16
N ALA A 436 14.96 20.29 -1.92
CA ALA A 436 14.15 20.79 -0.81
C ALA A 436 12.65 20.49 -0.93
N ASP A 437 12.16 20.16 -2.13
CA ASP A 437 10.77 19.74 -2.37
C ASP A 437 10.56 18.24 -2.18
N PHE A 438 11.63 17.45 -2.14
CA PHE A 438 11.52 15.99 -2.00
C PHE A 438 10.67 15.56 -0.78
N PRO A 439 10.85 16.12 0.44
CA PRO A 439 10.02 15.75 1.58
C PRO A 439 8.51 15.98 1.32
N LEU A 440 8.18 17.14 0.76
CA LEU A 440 6.81 17.51 0.40
C LEU A 440 6.21 16.55 -0.64
N ILE A 441 6.96 16.22 -1.69
CA ILE A 441 6.53 15.27 -2.73
C ILE A 441 6.32 13.91 -2.10
N ASN A 442 7.31 13.39 -1.37
CA ASN A 442 7.27 12.09 -0.69
C ASN A 442 6.02 11.97 0.19
N LYS A 443 5.82 12.94 1.08
CA LYS A 443 4.70 12.95 2.01
C LYS A 443 3.35 13.09 1.33
N SER A 444 3.28 13.77 0.19
CA SER A 444 2.03 13.88 -0.57
C SER A 444 1.56 12.55 -1.19
N PHE A 445 2.45 11.58 -1.40
CA PHE A 445 2.06 10.23 -1.78
C PHE A 445 1.71 9.37 -0.55
N ASP A 446 2.40 9.59 0.58
CA ASP A 446 2.27 8.85 1.84
C ASP A 446 2.30 7.33 1.65
N LEU A 447 3.38 6.84 1.04
CA LEU A 447 3.51 5.42 0.74
C LEU A 447 4.07 4.65 1.94
N SER A 448 3.51 3.47 2.20
CA SER A 448 3.93 2.56 3.24
C SER A 448 5.24 1.86 2.87
N TYR A 449 6.25 1.96 3.72
CA TYR A 449 7.51 1.22 3.55
C TYR A 449 7.29 -0.22 4.02
N ALA A 450 6.64 -0.41 5.18
CA ALA A 450 6.27 -1.73 5.69
C ALA A 450 5.36 -2.52 4.73
N GLY A 451 4.42 -1.85 4.07
CA GLY A 451 3.56 -2.43 3.04
C GLY A 451 4.28 -2.66 1.70
N ASN A 452 5.32 -1.89 1.38
CA ASN A 452 6.15 -2.18 0.21
C ASN A 452 7.08 -3.38 0.42
N ASP A 453 7.67 -3.47 1.61
CA ASP A 453 8.74 -4.40 1.98
C ASP A 453 8.21 -5.79 2.41
N LEU A 454 7.27 -6.35 1.64
CA LEU A 454 6.57 -7.61 1.95
C LEU A 454 7.30 -8.87 1.53
#